data_AF-A0A431KV92-F1
#
_entry.id   AF-A0A431KV92-F1
#
_cell.length_a   1.000
_cell.length_b   1.000
_cell.length_c   1.000
_cell.angle_alpha   90.00
_cell.angle_beta   90.00
_cell.angle_gamma   90.00
#
_symmetry.space_group_name_H-M   'P 1'
#
loop_
_entity.id
_entity.type
_entity.pdbx_description
1 polymer ?
#
loop_
_entity_poly.entity_id
_entity_poly.type
_entity_poly.pdbx_seq_one_letter_code
_entity_poly.pdbx_strand_id
1 'polypeptide(L)'
;MKYQELIAQVRADPCDSNFAAMRCWLDKRQKDSPSVYDVLFAFIEMKPEAETFQWFEFWLESREWFSLDSLVHIRNVNWHEWLINYGATHPRNPHIVSLWKNFLISFKYQSLVEAASDWLVDFGSGKDSVLIAELLLPMTKAAAVQQKSVELLREFPSEFTVSTLIKHIGDEQSIQLGLEIMNATSTDTGVFAAAALLEKDDLKYGAAVQQWLLDRWHEKYTPFALGHLMDVSPLVVAPLALKWIDEHPNSKKASRILSTGVTLKPSPELFDLIWRWLEPRTSKRYSPEILTVLFSHWGRFETPAGALVFADAWLKRNEGHGYYESILLGAIGEGSTEFRIDLARRWLASRSDALKGHMLMNLRRRAPEYFTDEALDWAYRNPDEIETQVIKYEYFRDTKNDRGVTVEEIEEFVDSNLFSKEHLCEKVRLKDEQAIAWAKALLKTPRIELKYSESTKCRNAPILFALYQALPTDADVLAEIERWFDSEESVCDEHLDMMRKAVGR
;
A
#
# COMPACT_ATOMS: atom_id res chain seq x y z
N MET A 1 29.21 -9.93 34.97
CA MET A 1 29.06 -9.11 33.74
C MET A 1 27.70 -9.40 33.12
N LYS A 2 26.89 -8.35 32.94
CA LYS A 2 25.61 -8.46 32.22
C LYS A 2 25.89 -8.66 30.73
N TYR A 3 24.97 -9.30 30.01
CA TYR A 3 25.17 -9.63 28.60
C TYR A 3 25.27 -8.37 27.72
N GLN A 4 24.54 -7.31 28.08
CA GLN A 4 24.59 -6.01 27.41
C GLN A 4 25.97 -5.34 27.54
N GLU A 5 26.58 -5.43 28.73
CA GLU A 5 27.93 -4.91 28.98
C GLU A 5 28.97 -5.68 28.15
N LEU A 6 28.82 -7.01 28.05
CA LEU A 6 29.66 -7.86 27.23
C LEU A 6 29.57 -7.51 25.74
N ILE A 7 28.35 -7.34 25.20
CA ILE A 7 28.14 -6.92 23.80
C ILE A 7 28.73 -5.53 23.56
N ALA A 8 28.50 -4.57 24.48
CA ALA A 8 29.04 -3.23 24.37
C ALA A 8 30.58 -3.22 24.40
N GLN A 9 31.20 -4.03 25.25
CA GLN A 9 32.65 -4.18 25.34
C GLN A 9 33.25 -4.68 24.02
N VAL A 10 32.65 -5.71 23.41
CA VAL A 10 33.13 -6.27 22.14
C VAL A 10 32.93 -5.29 20.98
N ARG A 11 31.81 -4.55 20.97
CA ARG A 11 31.57 -3.48 19.98
C ARG A 11 32.59 -2.35 20.10
N ALA A 12 32.99 -2.00 21.32
CA ALA A 12 33.96 -0.95 21.56
C ALA A 12 35.40 -1.38 21.21
N ASP A 13 35.73 -2.66 21.42
CA ASP A 13 37.05 -3.24 21.14
C ASP A 13 36.92 -4.70 20.66
N PRO A 14 36.83 -4.94 19.34
CA PRO A 14 36.61 -6.27 18.77
C PRO A 14 37.91 -7.10 18.69
N CYS A 15 38.56 -7.31 19.83
CA CYS A 15 39.78 -8.11 19.95
C CYS A 15 39.48 -9.56 20.37
N ASP A 16 40.42 -10.48 20.11
CA ASP A 16 40.23 -11.92 20.36
C ASP A 16 39.93 -12.26 21.82
N SER A 17 40.48 -11.51 22.78
CA SER A 17 40.18 -11.72 24.20
C SER A 17 38.73 -11.40 24.55
N ASN A 18 38.14 -10.37 23.92
CA ASN A 18 36.75 -9.98 24.15
C ASN A 18 35.79 -10.99 23.49
N PHE A 19 36.12 -11.48 22.30
CA PHE A 19 35.40 -12.59 21.66
C PHE A 19 35.50 -13.90 22.45
N ALA A 20 36.67 -14.21 23.02
CA ALA A 20 36.85 -15.37 23.90
C ALA A 20 36.00 -15.24 25.18
N ALA A 21 35.85 -14.03 25.72
CA ALA A 21 34.94 -13.77 26.83
C ALA A 21 33.47 -14.00 26.44
N MET A 22 33.05 -13.64 25.23
CA MET A 22 31.72 -13.97 24.71
C MET A 22 31.48 -15.47 24.60
N ARG A 23 32.42 -16.22 23.99
CA ARG A 23 32.34 -17.68 23.91
C ARG A 23 32.23 -18.31 25.29
N CYS A 24 33.12 -17.95 26.22
CA CYS A 24 33.09 -18.45 27.59
C CYS A 24 31.77 -18.11 28.32
N TRP A 25 31.18 -16.95 28.01
CA TRP A 25 29.88 -16.55 28.55
C TRP A 25 28.74 -17.41 28.00
N LEU A 26 28.76 -17.74 26.71
CA LEU A 26 27.79 -18.62 26.04
C LEU A 26 27.94 -20.08 26.50
N ASP A 27 29.17 -20.58 26.64
CA ASP A 27 29.46 -21.93 27.12
C ASP A 27 28.92 -22.20 28.53
N LYS A 28 28.78 -21.17 29.36
CA LYS A 28 28.23 -21.30 30.70
C LYS A 28 26.69 -21.34 30.75
N ARG A 29 25.99 -21.19 29.61
CA ARG A 29 24.53 -21.01 29.57
C ARG A 29 23.82 -22.11 28.81
N GLN A 30 23.04 -22.91 29.53
CA GLN A 30 22.38 -24.10 28.99
C GLN A 30 20.93 -23.87 28.54
N LYS A 31 20.40 -22.64 28.62
CA LYS A 31 18.99 -22.37 28.31
C LYS A 31 18.84 -21.40 27.15
N ASP A 32 17.93 -21.74 26.25
CA ASP A 32 17.31 -20.82 25.32
C ASP A 32 16.77 -19.61 26.09
N SER A 33 17.32 -18.43 25.83
CA SER A 33 16.88 -17.19 26.47
C SER A 33 17.19 -15.99 25.57
N PRO A 34 16.41 -14.90 25.65
CA PRO A 34 16.67 -13.69 24.87
C PRO A 34 18.11 -13.19 24.99
N SER A 35 18.69 -13.26 26.20
CA SER A 35 20.08 -12.86 26.44
C SER A 35 21.12 -13.73 25.72
N VAL A 36 20.82 -15.02 25.49
CA VAL A 36 21.70 -15.91 24.72
C VAL A 36 21.59 -15.59 23.24
N TYR A 37 20.37 -15.35 22.72
CA TYR A 37 20.17 -14.91 21.34
C TYR A 37 20.84 -13.56 21.06
N ASP A 38 20.72 -12.57 21.94
CA ASP A 38 21.34 -11.26 21.76
C ASP A 38 22.87 -11.37 21.66
N VAL A 39 23.48 -12.20 22.51
CA VAL A 39 24.93 -12.42 22.50
C VAL A 39 25.36 -13.23 21.29
N LEU A 40 24.62 -14.29 20.91
CA LEU A 40 24.89 -15.08 19.71
C LEU A 40 24.77 -14.23 18.44
N PHE A 41 23.72 -13.43 18.34
CA PHE A 41 23.51 -12.53 17.21
C PHE A 41 24.69 -11.58 17.06
N ALA A 42 25.06 -10.87 18.13
CA ALA A 42 26.21 -9.98 18.14
C ALA A 42 27.52 -10.72 17.82
N PHE A 43 27.71 -11.92 18.36
CA PHE A 43 28.93 -12.70 18.17
C PHE A 43 29.11 -13.14 16.70
N ILE A 44 28.06 -13.70 16.11
CA ILE A 44 28.06 -14.18 14.71
C ILE A 44 28.15 -12.99 13.74
N GLU A 45 27.43 -11.90 14.01
CA GLU A 45 27.46 -10.69 13.19
C GLU A 45 28.86 -10.06 13.14
N MET A 46 29.56 -10.02 14.28
CA MET A 46 30.88 -9.37 14.38
C MET A 46 32.06 -10.27 14.01
N LYS A 47 31.92 -11.61 14.10
CA LYS A 47 32.99 -12.56 13.75
C LYS A 47 32.49 -13.71 12.84
N PRO A 48 32.03 -13.40 11.59
CA PRO A 48 31.46 -14.37 10.65
C PRO A 48 32.54 -15.19 9.91
N GLU A 49 33.41 -15.83 10.67
CA GLU A 49 34.57 -16.60 10.20
C GLU A 49 34.35 -18.10 10.41
N ALA A 50 35.04 -18.93 9.62
CA ALA A 50 34.89 -20.39 9.67
C ALA A 50 35.11 -20.99 11.06
N GLU A 51 36.11 -20.50 11.82
CA GLU A 51 36.37 -20.95 13.19
C GLU A 51 35.21 -20.67 14.16
N THR A 52 34.51 -19.54 13.96
CA THR A 52 33.32 -19.19 14.74
C THR A 52 32.19 -20.16 14.46
N PHE A 53 31.99 -20.51 13.20
CA PHE A 53 30.93 -21.44 12.83
C PHE A 53 31.21 -22.87 13.29
N GLN A 54 32.46 -23.33 13.21
CA GLN A 54 32.88 -24.63 13.78
C GLN A 54 32.65 -24.70 15.28
N TRP A 55 33.01 -23.65 16.02
CA TRP A 55 32.72 -23.57 17.45
C TRP A 55 31.21 -23.57 17.71
N PHE A 56 30.44 -22.82 16.92
CA PHE A 56 29.00 -22.73 17.09
C PHE A 56 28.31 -24.06 16.81
N GLU A 57 28.74 -24.82 15.80
CA GLU A 57 28.28 -26.17 15.49
C GLU A 57 28.48 -27.11 16.68
N PHE A 58 29.72 -27.18 17.20
CA PHE A 58 30.02 -27.95 18.41
C PHE A 58 29.17 -27.50 19.61
N TRP A 59 28.98 -26.18 19.76
CA TRP A 59 28.17 -25.62 20.84
C TRP A 59 26.70 -26.06 20.72
N LEU A 60 26.11 -26.08 19.52
CA LEU A 60 24.75 -26.58 19.26
C LEU A 60 24.61 -28.07 19.59
N GLU A 61 25.54 -28.90 19.11
CA GLU A 61 25.53 -30.35 19.34
C GLU A 61 25.61 -30.69 20.82
N SER A 62 26.40 -29.92 21.59
CA SER A 62 26.61 -30.15 23.01
C SER A 62 25.40 -29.85 23.91
N ARG A 63 24.32 -29.26 23.39
CA ARG A 63 23.20 -28.71 24.21
C ARG A 63 21.81 -29.26 23.90
N GLU A 64 21.72 -30.45 23.29
CA GLU A 64 20.44 -31.13 23.03
C GLU A 64 19.39 -30.23 22.34
N TRP A 65 19.81 -29.63 21.22
CA TRP A 65 18.99 -28.91 20.24
C TRP A 65 18.56 -27.50 20.67
N PHE A 66 19.11 -26.49 19.99
CA PHE A 66 18.83 -25.06 20.15
C PHE A 66 18.11 -24.55 18.90
N SER A 67 17.13 -23.64 19.05
CA SER A 67 16.39 -23.11 17.90
C SER A 67 17.22 -22.09 17.11
N LEU A 68 17.33 -22.28 15.80
CA LEU A 68 18.04 -21.37 14.89
C LEU A 68 17.16 -20.26 14.32
N ASP A 69 15.86 -20.30 14.62
CA ASP A 69 14.82 -19.48 14.02
C ASP A 69 15.12 -17.98 14.06
N SER A 70 15.62 -17.49 15.18
CA SER A 70 15.88 -16.06 15.37
C SER A 70 17.17 -15.59 14.71
N LEU A 71 18.07 -16.52 14.35
CA LEU A 71 19.40 -16.19 13.82
C LEU A 71 19.43 -16.12 12.28
N VAL A 72 18.38 -16.55 11.59
CA VAL A 72 18.28 -16.45 10.12
C VAL A 72 18.36 -15.02 9.60
N HIS A 73 17.97 -14.04 10.42
CA HIS A 73 17.91 -12.64 10.03
C HIS A 73 19.26 -11.92 10.05
N ILE A 74 20.33 -12.57 10.52
CA ILE A 74 21.69 -12.03 10.43
C ILE A 74 22.06 -11.96 8.94
N ARG A 75 22.15 -10.74 8.39
CA ARG A 75 22.38 -10.49 6.95
C ARG A 75 23.86 -10.65 6.60
N ASN A 76 24.36 -11.87 6.66
CA ASN A 76 25.74 -12.20 6.30
C ASN A 76 25.76 -13.43 5.37
N VAL A 77 26.48 -13.33 4.26
CA VAL A 77 26.51 -14.40 3.23
C VAL A 77 27.13 -15.68 3.78
N ASN A 78 28.28 -15.59 4.44
CA ASN A 78 28.98 -16.76 5.01
C ASN A 78 28.10 -17.45 6.06
N TRP A 79 27.36 -16.67 6.86
CA TRP A 79 26.41 -17.21 7.82
C TRP A 79 25.24 -17.94 7.15
N HIS A 80 24.69 -17.37 6.07
CA HIS A 80 23.61 -18.01 5.33
C HIS A 80 24.06 -19.29 4.64
N GLU A 81 25.24 -19.29 4.02
CA GLU A 81 25.86 -20.50 3.47
C GLU A 81 26.08 -21.56 4.55
N TRP A 82 26.57 -21.16 5.73
CA TRP A 82 26.73 -22.09 6.84
C TRP A 82 25.40 -22.66 7.33
N LEU A 83 24.35 -21.84 7.47
CA LEU A 83 23.01 -22.31 7.86
C LEU A 83 22.41 -23.30 6.85
N ILE A 84 22.62 -23.05 5.56
CA ILE A 84 22.21 -23.97 4.48
C ILE A 84 22.93 -25.31 4.64
N ASN A 85 24.25 -25.29 4.80
CA ASN A 85 25.05 -26.49 4.99
C ASN A 85 24.67 -27.25 6.26
N TYR A 86 24.46 -26.54 7.37
CA TYR A 86 24.01 -27.11 8.64
C TYR A 86 22.64 -27.79 8.50
N GLY A 87 21.70 -27.14 7.81
CA GLY A 87 20.41 -27.68 7.44
C GLY A 87 20.49 -29.02 6.70
N ALA A 88 21.42 -29.10 5.74
CA ALA A 88 21.64 -30.28 4.91
C ALA A 88 22.36 -31.42 5.66
N THR A 89 23.31 -31.12 6.55
CA THR A 89 24.09 -32.13 7.28
C THR A 89 23.38 -32.67 8.53
N HIS A 90 22.43 -31.91 9.09
CA HIS A 90 21.69 -32.29 10.30
C HIS A 90 20.19 -32.51 10.06
N PRO A 91 19.76 -33.25 9.01
CA PRO A 91 18.38 -33.22 8.54
C PRO A 91 17.33 -33.74 9.54
N ARG A 92 17.77 -34.48 10.58
CA ARG A 92 16.93 -35.04 11.65
C ARG A 92 16.81 -34.16 12.89
N ASN A 93 17.51 -33.03 12.93
CA ASN A 93 17.38 -32.08 14.03
C ASN A 93 15.95 -31.51 14.03
N PRO A 94 15.21 -31.58 15.16
CA PRO A 94 13.80 -31.17 15.22
C PRO A 94 13.57 -29.69 14.88
N HIS A 95 14.59 -28.84 14.96
CA HIS A 95 14.49 -27.42 14.62
C HIS A 95 14.74 -27.10 13.15
N ILE A 96 15.16 -28.08 12.33
CA ILE A 96 15.52 -27.85 10.93
C ILE A 96 14.31 -27.45 10.10
N VAL A 97 13.14 -28.02 10.41
CA VAL A 97 11.89 -27.60 9.76
C VAL A 97 11.62 -26.13 10.01
N SER A 98 11.80 -25.66 11.26
CA SER A 98 11.57 -24.26 11.61
C SER A 98 12.63 -23.33 10.99
N LEU A 99 13.88 -23.78 10.93
CA LEU A 99 14.96 -23.12 10.18
C LEU A 99 14.55 -22.92 8.72
N TRP A 100 14.24 -24.01 7.99
CA TRP A 100 13.86 -23.93 6.57
C TRP A 100 12.66 -23.03 6.35
N LYS A 101 11.62 -23.16 7.17
CA LYS A 101 10.43 -22.33 7.11
C LYS A 101 10.79 -20.85 7.19
N ASN A 102 11.51 -20.45 8.23
CA ASN A 102 11.85 -19.03 8.43
C ASN A 102 12.79 -18.51 7.35
N PHE A 103 13.68 -19.37 6.84
CA PHE A 103 14.59 -19.00 5.76
C PHE A 103 13.88 -18.80 4.43
N LEU A 104 13.00 -19.73 4.04
CA LEU A 104 12.23 -19.63 2.79
C LEU A 104 11.22 -18.48 2.80
N ILE A 105 10.67 -18.14 3.98
CA ILE A 105 9.82 -16.94 4.14
C ILE A 105 10.64 -15.66 3.95
N SER A 106 11.85 -15.62 4.51
CA SER A 106 12.66 -14.41 4.59
C SER A 106 13.52 -14.17 3.33
N PHE A 107 13.92 -15.24 2.66
CA PHE A 107 14.89 -15.21 1.57
C PHE A 107 14.49 -16.17 0.44
N LYS A 108 14.96 -15.87 -0.77
CA LYS A 108 14.64 -16.63 -1.99
C LYS A 108 15.89 -16.96 -2.81
N TYR A 109 16.99 -17.27 -2.15
CA TYR A 109 18.24 -17.64 -2.83
C TYR A 109 18.11 -19.01 -3.48
N GLN A 110 18.72 -19.16 -4.66
CA GLN A 110 18.65 -20.43 -5.41
C GLN A 110 19.25 -21.61 -4.62
N SER A 111 20.41 -21.42 -3.99
CA SER A 111 21.07 -22.44 -3.16
C SER A 111 20.24 -22.86 -1.95
N LEU A 112 19.49 -21.92 -1.35
CA LEU A 112 18.55 -22.20 -0.26
C LEU A 112 17.39 -23.08 -0.77
N VAL A 113 16.80 -22.71 -1.90
CA VAL A 113 15.69 -23.47 -2.50
C VAL A 113 16.14 -24.88 -2.85
N GLU A 114 17.34 -25.05 -3.39
CA GLU A 114 17.94 -26.35 -3.70
C GLU A 114 18.14 -27.21 -2.44
N ALA A 115 18.82 -26.67 -1.41
CA ALA A 115 19.07 -27.43 -0.18
C ALA A 115 17.79 -27.80 0.58
N ALA A 116 16.82 -26.89 0.66
CA ALA A 116 15.53 -27.18 1.28
C ALA A 116 14.71 -28.19 0.45
N SER A 117 14.87 -28.18 -0.89
CA SER A 117 14.25 -29.17 -1.79
C SER A 117 14.82 -30.56 -1.55
N ASP A 118 16.14 -30.70 -1.50
CA ASP A 118 16.81 -31.96 -1.23
C ASP A 118 16.40 -32.50 0.15
N TRP A 119 16.38 -31.63 1.17
CA TRP A 119 15.91 -32.00 2.50
C TRP A 119 14.46 -32.50 2.50
N LEU A 120 13.55 -31.80 1.80
CA LEU A 120 12.14 -32.18 1.75
C LEU A 120 11.95 -33.55 1.09
N VAL A 121 12.66 -33.81 -0.02
CA VAL A 121 12.58 -35.08 -0.76
C VAL A 121 13.08 -36.24 0.10
N ASP A 122 14.24 -36.09 0.72
CA ASP A 122 14.93 -37.18 1.41
C ASP A 122 14.40 -37.42 2.84
N PHE A 123 13.97 -36.37 3.53
CA PHE A 123 13.66 -36.42 4.97
C PHE A 123 12.27 -35.87 5.34
N GLY A 124 11.64 -35.10 4.45
CA GLY A 124 10.34 -34.49 4.69
C GLY A 124 9.27 -35.51 5.07
N SER A 125 8.72 -35.37 6.27
CA SER A 125 7.64 -36.21 6.79
C SER A 125 6.81 -35.47 7.84
N GLY A 126 5.57 -35.93 8.03
CA GLY A 126 4.65 -35.38 9.02
C GLY A 126 4.12 -33.98 8.68
N LYS A 127 3.28 -33.48 9.58
CA LYS A 127 2.52 -32.24 9.38
C LYS A 127 3.39 -30.99 9.25
N ASP A 128 4.55 -30.92 9.90
CA ASP A 128 5.38 -29.71 9.86
C ASP A 128 6.11 -29.55 8.50
N SER A 129 6.36 -30.66 7.80
CA SER A 129 6.98 -30.64 6.46
C SER A 129 6.05 -30.12 5.37
N VAL A 130 4.74 -30.12 5.63
CA VAL A 130 3.70 -29.58 4.74
C VAL A 130 3.97 -28.12 4.41
N LEU A 131 4.33 -27.32 5.42
CA LEU A 131 4.58 -25.90 5.23
C LEU A 131 5.82 -25.64 4.35
N ILE A 132 6.84 -26.51 4.44
CA ILE A 132 8.01 -26.44 3.57
C ILE A 132 7.64 -26.78 2.14
N ALA A 133 6.82 -27.82 1.93
CA ALA A 133 6.26 -28.14 0.62
C ALA A 133 5.46 -26.98 0.04
N GLU A 134 4.61 -26.33 0.85
CA GLU A 134 3.82 -25.16 0.42
C GLU A 134 4.70 -24.00 -0.03
N LEU A 135 5.79 -23.73 0.70
CA LEU A 135 6.72 -22.64 0.38
C LEU A 135 7.58 -22.97 -0.85
N LEU A 136 7.95 -24.22 -1.08
CA LEU A 136 8.83 -24.63 -2.18
C LEU A 136 8.09 -24.76 -3.53
N LEU A 137 6.83 -25.18 -3.55
CA LEU A 137 6.05 -25.34 -4.78
C LEU A 137 6.01 -24.09 -5.70
N PRO A 138 5.86 -22.85 -5.19
CA PRO A 138 5.96 -21.65 -6.04
C PRO A 138 7.40 -21.32 -6.47
N MET A 139 8.42 -21.88 -5.83
CA MET A 139 9.84 -21.53 -6.03
C MET A 139 10.59 -22.50 -6.95
N THR A 140 10.14 -23.75 -7.08
CA THR A 140 10.79 -24.77 -7.92
C THR A 140 9.79 -25.62 -8.70
N LYS A 141 10.23 -26.12 -9.86
CA LYS A 141 9.49 -27.08 -10.71
C LYS A 141 10.10 -28.47 -10.71
N ALA A 142 11.00 -28.77 -9.76
CA ALA A 142 11.63 -30.08 -9.66
C ALA A 142 10.59 -31.17 -9.42
N ALA A 143 10.59 -32.20 -10.28
CA ALA A 143 9.57 -33.26 -10.24
C ALA A 143 9.55 -34.03 -8.91
N ALA A 144 10.72 -34.29 -8.32
CA ALA A 144 10.82 -34.96 -7.01
C ALA A 144 10.17 -34.14 -5.89
N VAL A 145 10.39 -32.81 -5.89
CA VAL A 145 9.76 -31.89 -4.93
C VAL A 145 8.26 -31.87 -5.11
N GLN A 146 7.78 -31.78 -6.36
CA GLN A 146 6.36 -31.80 -6.66
C GLN A 146 5.71 -33.11 -6.19
N GLN A 147 6.29 -34.26 -6.52
CA GLN A 147 5.79 -35.56 -6.08
C GLN A 147 5.73 -35.67 -4.56
N LYS A 148 6.82 -35.31 -3.87
CA LYS A 148 6.89 -35.35 -2.42
C LYS A 148 5.87 -34.40 -1.76
N SER A 149 5.69 -33.21 -2.35
CA SER A 149 4.68 -32.25 -1.92
C SER A 149 3.28 -32.82 -2.08
N VAL A 150 2.97 -33.48 -3.21
CA VAL A 150 1.68 -34.16 -3.41
C VAL A 150 1.41 -35.19 -2.32
N GLU A 151 2.39 -36.04 -2.00
CA GLU A 151 2.27 -37.06 -0.95
C GLU A 151 1.94 -36.42 0.42
N LEU A 152 2.72 -35.42 0.84
CA LEU A 152 2.54 -34.73 2.13
C LEU A 152 1.22 -33.96 2.20
N LEU A 153 0.89 -33.21 1.16
CA LEU A 153 -0.29 -32.33 1.12
C LEU A 153 -1.59 -33.14 1.07
N ARG A 154 -1.55 -34.39 0.56
CA ARG A 154 -2.66 -35.36 0.63
C ARG A 154 -2.81 -36.02 1.99
N GLU A 155 -1.71 -36.33 2.65
CA GLU A 155 -1.74 -36.95 3.97
C GLU A 155 -2.30 -35.97 5.02
N PHE A 156 -2.02 -34.67 4.87
CA PHE A 156 -2.43 -33.62 5.80
C PHE A 156 -3.22 -32.50 5.10
N PRO A 157 -4.46 -32.77 4.65
CA PRO A 157 -5.25 -31.78 3.91
C PRO A 157 -5.68 -30.61 4.83
N SER A 158 -5.53 -29.39 4.32
CA SER A 158 -5.99 -28.14 4.92
C SER A 158 -6.35 -27.13 3.82
N GLU A 159 -6.91 -25.98 4.19
CA GLU A 159 -7.28 -24.94 3.24
C GLU A 159 -6.10 -24.42 2.40
N PHE A 160 -4.93 -24.27 3.02
CA PHE A 160 -3.70 -23.83 2.34
C PHE A 160 -3.10 -24.92 1.45
N THR A 161 -3.13 -26.17 1.90
CA THR A 161 -2.50 -27.27 1.15
C THR A 161 -3.24 -27.57 -0.14
N VAL A 162 -4.57 -27.59 -0.09
CA VAL A 162 -5.43 -27.81 -1.26
C VAL A 162 -5.27 -26.70 -2.27
N SER A 163 -5.27 -25.44 -1.81
CA SER A 163 -5.08 -24.29 -2.67
C SER A 163 -3.71 -24.35 -3.37
N THR A 164 -2.66 -24.65 -2.62
CA THR A 164 -1.30 -24.73 -3.15
C THR A 164 -1.14 -25.86 -4.17
N LEU A 165 -1.68 -27.05 -3.90
CA LEU A 165 -1.67 -28.18 -4.84
C LEU A 165 -2.31 -27.80 -6.18
N ILE A 166 -3.51 -27.24 -6.16
CA ILE A 166 -4.25 -26.91 -7.37
C ILE A 166 -3.55 -25.79 -8.14
N LYS A 167 -3.11 -24.75 -7.43
CA LYS A 167 -2.49 -23.55 -8.01
C LYS A 167 -1.15 -23.85 -8.68
N HIS A 168 -0.28 -24.60 -8.01
CA HIS A 168 1.10 -24.78 -8.45
C HIS A 168 1.35 -26.11 -9.18
N ILE A 169 0.57 -27.14 -8.91
CA ILE A 169 0.65 -28.44 -9.60
C ILE A 169 -0.50 -28.55 -10.59
N GLY A 170 -1.73 -28.59 -10.07
CA GLY A 170 -2.96 -28.63 -10.86
C GLY A 170 -3.01 -29.77 -11.87
N ASP A 171 -2.45 -30.93 -11.51
CA ASP A 171 -2.65 -32.19 -12.21
C ASP A 171 -4.07 -32.73 -11.96
N GLU A 172 -4.49 -33.74 -12.72
CA GLU A 172 -5.84 -34.30 -12.63
C GLU A 172 -6.20 -34.74 -11.21
N GLN A 173 -5.24 -35.31 -10.49
CA GLN A 173 -5.46 -35.79 -9.12
C GLN A 173 -5.58 -34.64 -8.10
N SER A 174 -4.79 -33.56 -8.21
CA SER A 174 -4.94 -32.38 -7.34
C SER A 174 -6.27 -31.67 -7.58
N ILE A 175 -6.71 -31.62 -8.84
CA ILE A 175 -8.04 -31.10 -9.20
C ILE A 175 -9.14 -31.96 -8.60
N GLN A 176 -9.03 -33.28 -8.74
CA GLN A 176 -10.02 -34.22 -8.21
C GLN A 176 -10.13 -34.10 -6.68
N LEU A 177 -9.00 -34.01 -5.97
CA LEU A 177 -8.98 -33.75 -4.53
C LEU A 177 -9.65 -32.41 -4.19
N GLY A 178 -9.38 -31.36 -4.97
CA GLY A 178 -10.06 -30.06 -4.84
C GLY A 178 -11.58 -30.17 -4.94
N LEU A 179 -12.07 -30.89 -5.94
CA LEU A 179 -13.50 -31.14 -6.13
C LEU A 179 -14.10 -31.97 -4.98
N GLU A 180 -13.39 -32.98 -4.51
CA GLU A 180 -13.83 -33.81 -3.37
C GLU A 180 -13.94 -32.98 -2.09
N ILE A 181 -12.92 -32.17 -1.78
CA ILE A 181 -12.90 -31.33 -0.59
C ILE A 181 -13.95 -30.24 -0.66
N MET A 182 -14.08 -29.56 -1.80
CA MET A 182 -15.17 -28.63 -2.05
C MET A 182 -16.52 -29.31 -1.75
N ASN A 183 -16.79 -30.48 -2.31
CA ASN A 183 -18.06 -31.16 -2.11
C ASN A 183 -18.24 -31.74 -0.69
N ALA A 184 -17.18 -32.09 0.02
CA ALA A 184 -17.26 -32.70 1.35
C ALA A 184 -17.56 -31.69 2.47
N THR A 185 -17.20 -30.41 2.32
CA THR A 185 -17.34 -29.43 3.39
C THR A 185 -17.94 -28.09 2.94
N SER A 186 -18.64 -27.41 3.86
CA SER A 186 -19.09 -26.02 3.72
C SER A 186 -18.26 -25.02 4.55
N THR A 187 -17.14 -25.49 5.13
CA THR A 187 -16.18 -24.67 5.89
C THR A 187 -15.26 -23.89 4.96
N ASP A 188 -14.38 -23.07 5.55
CA ASP A 188 -13.37 -22.27 4.86
C ASP A 188 -12.56 -23.11 3.85
N THR A 189 -12.17 -24.33 4.22
CA THR A 189 -11.46 -25.28 3.33
C THR A 189 -12.18 -25.54 2.00
N GLY A 190 -13.51 -25.64 1.99
CA GLY A 190 -14.30 -25.83 0.77
C GLY A 190 -14.30 -24.57 -0.12
N VAL A 191 -14.33 -23.39 0.51
CA VAL A 191 -14.21 -22.09 -0.17
C VAL A 191 -12.83 -21.93 -0.80
N PHE A 192 -11.75 -22.27 -0.10
CA PHE A 192 -10.39 -22.21 -0.62
C PHE A 192 -10.16 -23.21 -1.76
N ALA A 193 -10.74 -24.40 -1.69
CA ALA A 193 -10.71 -25.37 -2.78
C ALA A 193 -11.45 -24.84 -4.03
N ALA A 194 -12.65 -24.29 -3.85
CA ALA A 194 -13.41 -23.66 -4.94
C ALA A 194 -12.65 -22.47 -5.57
N ALA A 195 -12.06 -21.62 -4.74
CA ALA A 195 -11.21 -20.51 -5.19
C ALA A 195 -10.04 -21.00 -6.03
N ALA A 196 -9.29 -22.00 -5.55
CA ALA A 196 -8.16 -22.53 -6.29
C ALA A 196 -8.57 -23.18 -7.63
N LEU A 197 -9.72 -23.85 -7.70
CA LEU A 197 -10.28 -24.38 -8.95
C LEU A 197 -10.63 -23.25 -9.93
N LEU A 198 -11.25 -22.17 -9.46
CA LEU A 198 -11.54 -21.00 -10.29
C LEU A 198 -10.25 -20.29 -10.77
N GLU A 199 -9.23 -20.14 -9.92
CA GLU A 199 -7.94 -19.59 -10.34
C GLU A 199 -7.28 -20.44 -11.43
N LYS A 200 -7.51 -21.76 -11.42
CA LYS A 200 -6.94 -22.67 -12.39
C LYS A 200 -7.63 -22.57 -13.75
N ASP A 201 -8.96 -22.64 -13.77
CA ASP A 201 -9.78 -22.58 -15.00
C ASP A 201 -11.24 -22.27 -14.63
N ASP A 202 -11.58 -20.99 -14.57
CA ASP A 202 -12.92 -20.55 -14.20
C ASP A 202 -14.00 -20.91 -15.22
N LEU A 203 -13.65 -21.05 -16.51
CA LEU A 203 -14.56 -21.52 -17.54
C LEU A 203 -14.96 -22.98 -17.33
N LYS A 204 -13.98 -23.83 -16.98
CA LYS A 204 -14.22 -25.26 -16.76
C LYS A 204 -14.92 -25.53 -15.42
N TYR A 205 -14.48 -24.87 -14.35
CA TYR A 205 -14.95 -25.18 -12.98
C TYR A 205 -16.05 -24.24 -12.48
N GLY A 206 -16.34 -23.14 -13.20
CA GLY A 206 -17.30 -22.13 -12.77
C GLY A 206 -18.69 -22.69 -12.49
N ALA A 207 -19.22 -23.53 -13.37
CA ALA A 207 -20.53 -24.15 -13.18
C ALA A 207 -20.59 -25.06 -11.93
N ALA A 208 -19.53 -25.81 -11.67
CA ALA A 208 -19.45 -26.68 -10.49
C ALA A 208 -19.39 -25.86 -9.19
N VAL A 209 -18.59 -24.79 -9.17
CA VAL A 209 -18.50 -23.89 -8.01
C VAL A 209 -19.81 -23.13 -7.77
N GLN A 210 -20.48 -22.67 -8.84
CA GLN A 210 -21.79 -22.04 -8.75
C GLN A 210 -22.83 -23.00 -8.17
N GLN A 211 -22.89 -24.24 -8.66
CA GLN A 211 -23.80 -25.25 -8.13
C GLN A 211 -23.50 -25.57 -6.67
N TRP A 212 -22.22 -25.73 -6.33
CA TRP A 212 -21.80 -25.96 -4.95
C TRP A 212 -22.25 -24.84 -3.99
N LEU A 213 -22.11 -23.57 -4.40
CA LEU A 213 -22.60 -22.41 -3.65
C LEU A 213 -24.12 -22.45 -3.48
N LEU A 214 -24.86 -22.81 -4.52
CA LEU A 214 -26.33 -22.93 -4.49
C LEU A 214 -26.78 -24.03 -3.53
N ASP A 215 -26.14 -25.19 -3.57
CA ASP A 215 -26.47 -26.34 -2.71
C ASP A 215 -26.19 -26.07 -1.22
N ARG A 216 -25.28 -25.13 -0.92
CA ARG A 216 -24.79 -24.82 0.43
C ARG A 216 -25.10 -23.39 0.87
N TRP A 217 -26.16 -22.81 0.31
CA TRP A 217 -26.61 -21.46 0.64
C TRP A 217 -27.02 -21.38 2.13
N HIS A 218 -26.13 -20.83 2.95
CA HIS A 218 -26.31 -20.70 4.39
C HIS A 218 -26.04 -19.25 4.81
N GLU A 219 -27.02 -18.63 5.47
CA GLU A 219 -27.03 -17.20 5.84
C GLU A 219 -25.73 -16.74 6.53
N LYS A 220 -25.12 -17.61 7.36
CA LYS A 220 -23.89 -17.27 8.10
C LYS A 220 -22.62 -17.28 7.24
N TYR A 221 -22.47 -18.26 6.33
CA TYR A 221 -21.20 -18.56 5.65
C TYR A 221 -21.16 -18.06 4.19
N THR A 222 -22.31 -17.93 3.54
CA THR A 222 -22.40 -17.48 2.14
C THR A 222 -21.74 -16.12 1.88
N PRO A 223 -21.82 -15.10 2.77
CA PRO A 223 -21.10 -13.85 2.54
C PRO A 223 -19.58 -13.98 2.49
N PHE A 224 -19.01 -14.88 3.28
CA PHE A 224 -17.56 -15.14 3.26
C PHE A 224 -17.17 -15.84 1.97
N ALA A 225 -17.89 -16.91 1.60
CA ALA A 225 -17.66 -17.64 0.36
C ALA A 225 -17.79 -16.74 -0.87
N LEU A 226 -18.87 -15.95 -0.96
CA LEU A 226 -19.07 -15.00 -2.06
C LEU A 226 -17.96 -13.96 -2.11
N GLY A 227 -17.59 -13.37 -0.97
CA GLY A 227 -16.50 -12.38 -0.93
C GLY A 227 -15.18 -12.96 -1.43
N HIS A 228 -14.78 -14.13 -0.91
CA HIS A 228 -13.52 -14.76 -1.29
C HIS A 228 -13.49 -15.22 -2.76
N LEU A 229 -14.59 -15.79 -3.26
CA LEU A 229 -14.67 -16.24 -4.65
C LEU A 229 -14.80 -15.06 -5.63
N MET A 230 -15.42 -13.95 -5.23
CA MET A 230 -15.45 -12.70 -5.99
C MET A 230 -14.05 -12.12 -6.20
N ASP A 231 -13.13 -12.29 -5.25
CA ASP A 231 -11.73 -11.85 -5.39
C ASP A 231 -10.98 -12.64 -6.47
N VAL A 232 -11.43 -13.88 -6.73
CA VAL A 232 -10.79 -14.83 -7.63
C VAL A 232 -11.40 -14.81 -9.03
N SER A 233 -12.70 -15.01 -9.18
CA SER A 233 -13.37 -14.97 -10.49
C SER A 233 -14.69 -14.19 -10.37
N PRO A 234 -14.61 -12.84 -10.41
CA PRO A 234 -15.78 -12.00 -10.21
C PRO A 234 -16.90 -12.27 -11.21
N LEU A 235 -16.58 -12.52 -12.48
CA LEU A 235 -17.59 -12.74 -13.53
C LEU A 235 -18.41 -14.01 -13.30
N VAL A 236 -17.76 -15.08 -12.84
CA VAL A 236 -18.46 -16.33 -12.50
C VAL A 236 -19.32 -16.15 -11.26
N VAL A 237 -18.85 -15.41 -10.26
CA VAL A 237 -19.51 -15.37 -8.94
C VAL A 237 -20.55 -14.25 -8.83
N ALA A 238 -20.39 -13.16 -9.59
CA ALA A 238 -21.24 -11.98 -9.51
C ALA A 238 -22.74 -12.30 -9.67
N PRO A 239 -23.21 -13.14 -10.62
CA PRO A 239 -24.64 -13.46 -10.72
C PRO A 239 -25.23 -14.03 -9.42
N LEU A 240 -24.48 -14.89 -8.72
CA LEU A 240 -24.91 -15.46 -7.44
C LEU A 240 -24.81 -14.44 -6.31
N ALA A 241 -23.76 -13.61 -6.29
CA ALA A 241 -23.62 -12.54 -5.30
C ALA A 241 -24.77 -11.54 -5.39
N LEU A 242 -25.14 -11.13 -6.61
CA LEU A 242 -26.24 -10.20 -6.86
C LEU A 242 -27.59 -10.81 -6.42
N LYS A 243 -27.83 -12.10 -6.74
CA LYS A 243 -29.01 -12.83 -6.24
C LYS A 243 -29.05 -12.87 -4.71
N TRP A 244 -27.91 -13.14 -4.07
CA TRP A 244 -27.81 -13.16 -2.61
C TRP A 244 -28.13 -11.81 -1.97
N ILE A 245 -27.67 -10.71 -2.57
CA ILE A 245 -27.96 -9.37 -2.08
C ILE A 245 -29.44 -9.02 -2.26
N ASP A 246 -30.08 -9.47 -3.34
CA ASP A 246 -31.53 -9.30 -3.54
C ASP A 246 -32.34 -10.02 -2.45
N GLU A 247 -31.90 -11.21 -2.03
CA GLU A 247 -32.53 -11.96 -0.94
C GLU A 247 -32.21 -11.40 0.46
N HIS A 248 -31.09 -10.67 0.61
CA HIS A 248 -30.60 -10.12 1.89
C HIS A 248 -30.37 -8.61 1.84
N PRO A 249 -31.38 -7.79 1.53
CA PRO A 249 -31.21 -6.38 1.18
C PRO A 249 -30.72 -5.48 2.33
N ASN A 250 -30.82 -5.95 3.57
CA ASN A 250 -30.36 -5.24 4.77
C ASN A 250 -28.96 -5.68 5.24
N SER A 251 -28.33 -6.61 4.53
CA SER A 251 -26.99 -7.10 4.88
C SER A 251 -25.96 -5.99 4.75
N LYS A 252 -25.25 -5.71 5.85
CA LYS A 252 -24.07 -4.83 5.85
C LYS A 252 -22.90 -5.40 5.03
N LYS A 253 -22.97 -6.67 4.61
CA LYS A 253 -21.92 -7.34 3.82
C LYS A 253 -22.12 -7.18 2.31
N ALA A 254 -23.28 -6.70 1.85
CA ALA A 254 -23.61 -6.57 0.44
C ALA A 254 -22.60 -5.71 -0.35
N SER A 255 -22.25 -4.53 0.18
CA SER A 255 -21.26 -3.66 -0.45
C SER A 255 -19.88 -4.30 -0.48
N ARG A 256 -19.43 -4.93 0.62
CA ARG A 256 -18.12 -5.61 0.71
C ARG A 256 -17.96 -6.77 -0.29
N ILE A 257 -19.01 -7.55 -0.52
CA ILE A 257 -18.97 -8.69 -1.45
C ILE A 257 -18.68 -8.21 -2.88
N LEU A 258 -19.33 -7.13 -3.32
CA LEU A 258 -19.17 -6.62 -4.68
C LEU A 258 -17.95 -5.71 -4.82
N SER A 259 -17.65 -4.89 -3.81
CA SER A 259 -16.57 -3.91 -3.89
C SER A 259 -15.20 -4.54 -4.14
N THR A 260 -14.94 -5.69 -3.49
CA THR A 260 -13.61 -6.29 -3.47
C THR A 260 -13.26 -6.92 -4.82
N GLY A 261 -14.16 -7.74 -5.39
CA GLY A 261 -13.98 -8.32 -6.73
C GLY A 261 -13.85 -7.26 -7.84
N VAL A 262 -14.67 -6.21 -7.78
CA VAL A 262 -14.60 -5.09 -8.74
C VAL A 262 -13.27 -4.33 -8.63
N THR A 263 -12.72 -4.20 -7.42
CA THR A 263 -11.44 -3.51 -7.20
C THR A 263 -10.24 -4.34 -7.65
N LEU A 264 -10.26 -5.66 -7.35
CA LEU A 264 -9.13 -6.55 -7.61
C LEU A 264 -9.00 -6.97 -9.06
N LYS A 265 -10.13 -7.26 -9.74
CA LYS A 265 -10.15 -7.77 -11.12
C LYS A 265 -11.24 -7.07 -11.94
N PRO A 266 -11.07 -5.77 -12.23
CA PRO A 266 -12.08 -5.03 -12.97
C PRO A 266 -12.13 -5.44 -14.46
N SER A 267 -13.34 -5.62 -15.01
CA SER A 267 -13.55 -5.87 -16.46
C SER A 267 -14.83 -5.20 -16.97
N PRO A 268 -14.92 -4.79 -18.25
CA PRO A 268 -16.14 -4.17 -18.81
C PRO A 268 -17.41 -5.00 -18.57
N GLU A 269 -17.34 -6.32 -18.75
CA GLU A 269 -18.46 -7.24 -18.59
C GLU A 269 -18.96 -7.29 -17.14
N LEU A 270 -18.04 -7.25 -16.17
CA LEU A 270 -18.39 -7.26 -14.75
C LEU A 270 -19.06 -5.95 -14.37
N PHE A 271 -18.54 -4.83 -14.88
CA PHE A 271 -19.10 -3.51 -14.63
C PHE A 271 -20.49 -3.39 -15.25
N ASP A 272 -20.68 -3.82 -16.50
CA ASP A 272 -21.98 -3.84 -17.16
C ASP A 272 -22.99 -4.71 -16.41
N LEU A 273 -22.56 -5.88 -15.92
CA LEU A 273 -23.41 -6.78 -15.15
C LEU A 273 -23.89 -6.13 -13.84
N ILE A 274 -22.95 -5.61 -13.03
CA ILE A 274 -23.28 -4.98 -11.76
C ILE A 274 -24.08 -3.70 -12.00
N TRP A 275 -23.72 -2.92 -13.02
CA TRP A 275 -24.44 -1.71 -13.41
C TRP A 275 -25.90 -1.99 -13.75
N ARG A 276 -26.18 -2.91 -14.66
CA ARG A 276 -27.56 -3.29 -15.05
C ARG A 276 -28.37 -3.82 -13.88
N TRP A 277 -27.73 -4.52 -12.95
CA TRP A 277 -28.40 -4.96 -11.72
C TRP A 277 -28.68 -3.79 -10.77
N LEU A 278 -27.74 -2.84 -10.65
CA LEU A 278 -27.82 -1.74 -9.70
C LEU A 278 -28.76 -0.63 -10.16
N GLU A 279 -28.83 -0.32 -11.46
CA GLU A 279 -29.62 0.75 -12.06
C GLU A 279 -31.09 0.82 -11.56
N PRO A 280 -31.85 -0.29 -11.48
CA PRO A 280 -33.21 -0.26 -10.92
C PRO A 280 -33.27 -0.25 -9.37
N ARG A 281 -32.13 -0.37 -8.66
CA ARG A 281 -32.03 -0.59 -7.20
C ARG A 281 -31.40 0.57 -6.44
N THR A 282 -31.54 1.78 -6.95
CA THR A 282 -30.67 2.91 -6.57
C THR A 282 -31.04 3.60 -5.27
N SER A 283 -32.22 3.28 -4.74
CA SER A 283 -32.71 3.67 -3.41
C SER A 283 -32.33 2.71 -2.29
N LYS A 284 -31.61 1.61 -2.60
CA LYS A 284 -31.18 0.63 -1.59
C LYS A 284 -29.96 1.16 -0.83
N ARG A 285 -29.88 0.78 0.44
CA ARG A 285 -28.83 1.24 1.37
C ARG A 285 -27.40 0.97 0.88
N TYR A 286 -27.18 -0.15 0.21
CA TYR A 286 -25.87 -0.58 -0.29
C TYR A 286 -25.47 0.08 -1.61
N SER A 287 -26.43 0.71 -2.32
CA SER A 287 -26.22 1.24 -3.65
C SER A 287 -25.18 2.35 -3.71
N PRO A 288 -25.13 3.32 -2.78
CA PRO A 288 -24.09 4.35 -2.76
C PRO A 288 -22.67 3.78 -2.73
N GLU A 289 -22.42 2.76 -1.91
CA GLU A 289 -21.08 2.15 -1.76
C GLU A 289 -20.68 1.37 -3.02
N ILE A 290 -21.60 0.60 -3.62
CA ILE A 290 -21.33 -0.13 -4.86
C ILE A 290 -21.13 0.86 -6.02
N LEU A 291 -21.96 1.90 -6.09
CA LEU A 291 -21.83 2.99 -7.05
C LEU A 291 -20.45 3.66 -6.93
N THR A 292 -19.97 3.94 -5.70
CA THR A 292 -18.63 4.50 -5.46
C THR A 292 -17.54 3.68 -6.16
N VAL A 293 -17.60 2.35 -5.99
CA VAL A 293 -16.59 1.44 -6.54
C VAL A 293 -16.69 1.37 -8.06
N LEU A 294 -17.91 1.35 -8.61
CA LEU A 294 -18.10 1.38 -10.06
C LEU A 294 -17.58 2.69 -10.67
N PHE A 295 -17.97 3.84 -10.12
CA PHE A 295 -17.57 5.16 -10.62
C PHE A 295 -16.04 5.38 -10.53
N SER A 296 -15.40 4.97 -9.43
CA SER A 296 -13.94 5.10 -9.26
C SER A 296 -13.14 4.29 -10.28
N HIS A 297 -13.70 3.18 -10.75
CA HIS A 297 -13.02 2.28 -11.68
C HIS A 297 -13.45 2.45 -13.14
N TRP A 298 -14.59 3.09 -13.42
CA TRP A 298 -14.95 3.52 -14.77
C TRP A 298 -13.93 4.46 -15.40
N GLY A 299 -12.99 4.98 -14.61
CA GLY A 299 -11.84 5.66 -15.18
C GLY A 299 -10.84 4.83 -15.94
N ARG A 300 -10.96 3.51 -15.83
CA ARG A 300 -10.09 2.55 -16.50
C ARG A 300 -10.78 1.86 -17.68
N PHE A 301 -12.10 2.07 -17.86
CA PHE A 301 -12.91 1.39 -18.87
C PHE A 301 -13.85 2.36 -19.57
N GLU A 302 -14.43 1.93 -20.69
CA GLU A 302 -15.50 2.68 -21.32
C GLU A 302 -16.68 2.84 -20.34
N THR A 303 -17.18 4.05 -20.21
CA THR A 303 -18.33 4.32 -19.36
C THR A 303 -19.59 3.75 -20.02
N PRO A 304 -20.40 2.95 -19.32
CA PRO A 304 -21.63 2.40 -19.89
C PRO A 304 -22.58 3.50 -20.39
N ALA A 305 -23.28 3.25 -21.50
CA ALA A 305 -24.29 4.16 -22.00
C ALA A 305 -25.36 4.43 -20.93
N GLY A 306 -25.66 5.71 -20.68
CA GLY A 306 -26.65 6.11 -19.65
C GLY A 306 -26.09 6.26 -18.24
N ALA A 307 -24.88 5.79 -17.96
CA ALA A 307 -24.24 5.91 -16.65
C ALA A 307 -24.06 7.37 -16.17
N LEU A 308 -23.71 8.27 -17.09
CA LEU A 308 -23.61 9.70 -16.82
C LEU A 308 -24.98 10.33 -16.51
N VAL A 309 -26.00 9.98 -17.30
CA VAL A 309 -27.38 10.46 -17.10
C VAL A 309 -27.93 9.96 -15.77
N PHE A 310 -27.59 8.73 -15.42
CA PHE A 310 -27.93 8.15 -14.14
C PHE A 310 -27.22 8.87 -12.98
N ALA A 311 -25.90 9.07 -13.05
CA ALA A 311 -25.14 9.74 -12.01
C ALA A 311 -25.70 11.14 -11.73
N ASP A 312 -26.03 11.89 -12.79
CA ASP A 312 -26.73 13.18 -12.72
C ASP A 312 -28.10 13.06 -12.04
N ALA A 313 -28.95 12.13 -12.48
CA ALA A 313 -30.27 11.93 -11.90
C ALA A 313 -30.22 11.46 -10.43
N TRP A 314 -29.21 10.69 -10.06
CA TRP A 314 -29.01 10.20 -8.70
C TRP A 314 -28.53 11.32 -7.78
N LEU A 315 -27.61 12.19 -8.23
CA LEU A 315 -27.23 13.40 -7.51
C LEU A 315 -28.43 14.28 -7.20
N LYS A 316 -29.23 14.59 -8.21
CA LYS A 316 -30.43 15.44 -8.07
C LYS A 316 -31.43 14.87 -7.06
N ARG A 317 -31.52 13.54 -6.93
CA ARG A 317 -32.40 12.89 -5.95
C ARG A 317 -31.83 12.87 -4.53
N ASN A 318 -30.51 13.00 -4.38
CA ASN A 318 -29.80 12.91 -3.09
C ASN A 318 -29.16 14.25 -2.71
N GLU A 319 -29.57 15.34 -3.35
CA GLU A 319 -29.12 16.70 -3.04
C GLU A 319 -29.37 17.02 -1.56
N GLY A 320 -28.35 17.50 -0.85
CA GLY A 320 -28.40 17.75 0.60
C GLY A 320 -28.01 16.56 1.49
N HIS A 321 -27.80 15.37 0.94
CA HIS A 321 -27.19 14.25 1.65
C HIS A 321 -25.66 14.26 1.47
N GLY A 322 -24.96 15.09 2.27
CA GLY A 322 -23.51 15.31 2.12
C GLY A 322 -22.64 14.04 2.06
N TYR A 323 -23.07 12.93 2.69
CA TYR A 323 -22.39 11.63 2.54
C TYR A 323 -22.46 11.08 1.11
N TYR A 324 -23.64 11.05 0.49
CA TYR A 324 -23.85 10.54 -0.86
C TYR A 324 -23.24 11.42 -1.94
N GLU A 325 -23.28 12.73 -1.71
CA GLU A 325 -22.61 13.72 -2.53
C GLU A 325 -21.08 13.53 -2.50
N SER A 326 -20.49 13.41 -1.30
CA SER A 326 -19.04 13.20 -1.15
C SER A 326 -18.55 11.89 -1.78
N ILE A 327 -19.35 10.83 -1.69
CA ILE A 327 -19.07 9.53 -2.29
C ILE A 327 -18.95 9.64 -3.81
N LEU A 328 -19.93 10.29 -4.44
CA LEU A 328 -19.95 10.42 -5.88
C LEU A 328 -18.85 11.35 -6.36
N LEU A 329 -18.65 12.47 -5.66
CA LEU A 329 -17.57 13.41 -5.92
C LEU A 329 -16.19 12.74 -5.88
N GLY A 330 -15.93 11.92 -4.86
CA GLY A 330 -14.69 11.16 -4.76
C GLY A 330 -14.53 10.19 -5.92
N ALA A 331 -15.59 9.47 -6.27
CA ALA A 331 -15.55 8.49 -7.35
C ALA A 331 -15.41 9.12 -8.75
N ILE A 332 -16.02 10.30 -8.97
CA ILE A 332 -15.82 11.13 -10.16
C ILE A 332 -14.37 11.62 -10.22
N GLY A 333 -13.81 12.08 -9.09
CA GLY A 333 -12.39 12.48 -8.99
C GLY A 333 -11.40 11.37 -9.36
N GLU A 334 -11.82 10.11 -9.26
CA GLU A 334 -11.04 8.91 -9.59
C GLU A 334 -11.33 8.35 -11.00
N GLY A 335 -12.46 8.70 -11.64
CA GLY A 335 -12.89 8.26 -12.99
C GLY A 335 -11.99 8.70 -14.17
N SER A 336 -12.36 8.48 -15.44
CA SER A 336 -11.46 8.73 -16.59
C SER A 336 -11.55 10.21 -16.92
N THR A 337 -10.50 10.76 -17.53
CA THR A 337 -10.51 12.16 -17.98
C THR A 337 -11.76 12.47 -18.82
N GLU A 338 -12.15 11.58 -19.75
CA GLU A 338 -13.37 11.73 -20.57
C GLU A 338 -14.66 11.65 -19.75
N PHE A 339 -14.81 10.67 -18.84
CA PHE A 339 -15.98 10.56 -17.96
C PHE A 339 -16.14 11.81 -17.08
N ARG A 340 -15.02 12.30 -16.53
CA ARG A 340 -14.97 13.53 -15.73
C ARG A 340 -15.42 14.74 -16.54
N ILE A 341 -14.91 14.89 -17.77
CA ILE A 341 -15.22 16.02 -18.65
C ILE A 341 -16.69 16.02 -19.07
N ASP A 342 -17.21 14.87 -19.49
CA ASP A 342 -18.57 14.79 -20.03
C ASP A 342 -19.62 14.92 -18.92
N LEU A 343 -19.35 14.38 -17.73
CA LEU A 343 -20.19 14.64 -16.55
C LEU A 343 -20.10 16.09 -16.11
N ALA A 344 -18.88 16.66 -16.01
CA ALA A 344 -18.69 18.05 -15.63
C ALA A 344 -19.42 19.00 -16.59
N ARG A 345 -19.31 18.79 -17.90
CA ARG A 345 -20.02 19.61 -18.91
C ARG A 345 -21.54 19.53 -18.74
N ARG A 346 -22.09 18.34 -18.55
CA ARG A 346 -23.54 18.14 -18.38
C ARG A 346 -24.06 18.66 -17.04
N TRP A 347 -23.23 18.64 -15.99
CA TRP A 347 -23.64 19.01 -14.64
C TRP A 347 -23.33 20.47 -14.28
N LEU A 348 -22.29 21.08 -14.86
CA LEU A 348 -22.07 22.53 -14.87
C LEU A 348 -23.28 23.27 -15.48
N ALA A 349 -24.00 22.62 -16.41
CA ALA A 349 -25.28 23.10 -16.93
C ALA A 349 -26.47 22.92 -15.96
N SER A 350 -26.32 22.17 -14.86
CA SER A 350 -27.32 21.94 -13.82
C SER A 350 -27.02 22.77 -12.55
N ARG A 351 -28.03 23.04 -11.72
CA ARG A 351 -28.05 24.19 -10.77
C ARG A 351 -27.44 23.98 -9.38
N SER A 352 -26.74 22.88 -9.10
CA SER A 352 -26.05 22.76 -7.81
C SER A 352 -24.59 23.18 -7.93
N ASP A 353 -24.14 23.87 -6.91
CA ASP A 353 -23.28 25.03 -7.03
C ASP A 353 -21.99 24.74 -6.19
N ALA A 354 -22.15 24.04 -5.06
CA ALA A 354 -21.09 23.34 -4.31
C ALA A 354 -20.39 22.19 -5.09
N LEU A 355 -21.12 21.37 -5.86
CA LEU A 355 -20.53 20.27 -6.62
C LEU A 355 -19.64 20.77 -7.76
N LYS A 356 -20.06 21.87 -8.42
CA LYS A 356 -19.31 22.50 -9.52
C LYS A 356 -17.94 22.94 -9.04
N GLY A 357 -17.85 23.55 -7.86
CA GLY A 357 -16.58 23.90 -7.23
C GLY A 357 -15.65 22.69 -7.06
N HIS A 358 -16.17 21.58 -6.55
CA HIS A 358 -15.38 20.36 -6.34
C HIS A 358 -14.96 19.66 -7.65
N MET A 359 -15.83 19.63 -8.66
CA MET A 359 -15.54 19.07 -9.98
C MET A 359 -14.49 19.89 -10.73
N LEU A 360 -14.58 21.22 -10.66
CA LEU A 360 -13.60 22.14 -11.22
C LEU A 360 -12.22 21.95 -10.59
N MET A 361 -12.17 21.75 -9.26
CA MET A 361 -10.92 21.50 -8.57
C MET A 361 -10.26 20.16 -8.95
N ASN A 362 -11.04 19.09 -9.11
CA ASN A 362 -10.51 17.78 -9.51
C ASN A 362 -10.09 17.71 -10.97
N LEU A 363 -10.87 18.31 -11.89
CA LEU A 363 -10.51 18.43 -13.30
C LEU A 363 -9.16 19.14 -13.46
N ARG A 364 -8.94 20.24 -12.74
CA ARG A 364 -7.68 20.96 -12.77
C ARG A 364 -6.48 20.16 -12.22
N ARG A 365 -6.65 19.43 -11.12
CA ARG A 365 -5.55 18.65 -10.50
C ARG A 365 -5.08 17.49 -11.37
N ARG A 366 -5.96 16.89 -12.18
CA ARG A 366 -5.69 15.61 -12.86
C ARG A 366 -5.86 15.65 -14.38
N ALA A 367 -6.41 16.71 -14.96
CA ALA A 367 -6.67 16.88 -16.40
C ALA A 367 -6.74 18.39 -16.81
N PRO A 368 -5.67 19.16 -16.57
CA PRO A 368 -5.65 20.63 -16.69
C PRO A 368 -5.97 21.16 -18.09
N GLU A 369 -5.68 20.39 -19.14
CA GLU A 369 -5.93 20.74 -20.55
C GLU A 369 -7.41 20.85 -20.91
N TYR A 370 -8.31 20.41 -20.02
CA TYR A 370 -9.76 20.48 -20.20
C TYR A 370 -10.43 21.49 -19.26
N PHE A 371 -9.64 22.26 -18.52
CA PHE A 371 -10.13 23.38 -17.71
C PHE A 371 -10.38 24.59 -18.63
N THR A 372 -11.65 24.81 -19.01
CA THR A 372 -12.04 25.81 -20.02
C THR A 372 -12.20 27.22 -19.45
N ASP A 373 -12.18 28.23 -20.32
CA ASP A 373 -12.45 29.63 -19.96
C ASP A 373 -13.85 29.82 -19.32
N GLU A 374 -14.85 29.02 -19.73
CA GLU A 374 -16.19 29.02 -19.12
C GLU A 374 -16.19 28.50 -17.68
N ALA A 375 -15.35 27.51 -17.38
CA ALA A 375 -15.17 26.96 -16.04
C ALA A 375 -14.50 27.98 -15.10
N LEU A 376 -13.56 28.76 -15.63
CA LEU A 376 -12.93 29.91 -14.98
C LEU A 376 -13.91 31.07 -14.73
N ASP A 377 -14.70 31.44 -15.73
CA ASP A 377 -15.69 32.52 -15.65
C ASP A 377 -16.83 32.19 -14.67
N TRP A 378 -17.27 30.93 -14.60
CA TRP A 378 -18.25 30.49 -13.60
C TRP A 378 -17.69 30.54 -12.17
N ALA A 379 -16.45 30.04 -11.96
CA ALA A 379 -15.79 30.09 -10.67
C ALA A 379 -15.57 31.52 -10.16
N TYR A 380 -15.37 32.47 -11.07
CA TYR A 380 -15.26 33.89 -10.76
C TYR A 380 -16.58 34.49 -10.26
N ARG A 381 -17.72 34.02 -10.78
CA ARG A 381 -19.05 34.55 -10.43
C ARG A 381 -19.63 33.97 -9.14
N ASN A 382 -19.08 32.89 -8.61
CA ASN A 382 -19.61 32.19 -7.44
C ASN A 382 -18.49 31.92 -6.40
N PRO A 383 -17.90 32.99 -5.83
CA PRO A 383 -16.70 32.89 -5.01
C PRO A 383 -16.91 32.16 -3.67
N ASP A 384 -18.12 32.16 -3.12
CA ASP A 384 -18.40 31.65 -1.77
C ASP A 384 -18.54 30.11 -1.70
N GLU A 385 -18.61 29.43 -2.85
CA GLU A 385 -18.93 28.00 -2.94
C GLU A 385 -17.75 27.11 -3.35
N ILE A 386 -16.67 27.73 -3.79
CA ILE A 386 -15.40 27.09 -4.07
C ILE A 386 -14.46 27.55 -2.95
N GLU A 387 -13.54 26.69 -2.47
CA GLU A 387 -12.39 27.21 -1.74
C GLU A 387 -11.61 28.17 -2.66
N THR A 388 -11.99 29.45 -2.59
CA THR A 388 -11.84 30.49 -3.61
C THR A 388 -10.40 30.87 -3.91
N GLN A 389 -9.49 30.44 -3.03
CA GLN A 389 -8.10 30.86 -3.01
C GLN A 389 -7.29 30.21 -4.13
N VAL A 390 -7.63 28.98 -4.50
CA VAL A 390 -6.84 28.19 -5.45
C VAL A 390 -7.11 28.61 -6.91
N ILE A 391 -8.32 29.09 -7.23
CA ILE A 391 -8.68 29.60 -8.57
C ILE A 391 -8.21 31.04 -8.78
N LYS A 392 -8.34 31.92 -7.77
CA LYS A 392 -7.75 33.27 -7.79
C LYS A 392 -6.23 33.20 -8.01
N TYR A 393 -5.53 32.26 -7.36
CA TYR A 393 -4.09 32.02 -7.51
C TYR A 393 -3.62 31.68 -8.95
N GLU A 394 -4.38 30.92 -9.74
CA GLU A 394 -3.92 30.56 -11.10
C GLU A 394 -4.18 31.64 -12.14
N TYR A 395 -5.20 32.47 -11.94
CA TYR A 395 -5.37 33.66 -12.76
C TYR A 395 -4.11 34.55 -12.66
N PHE A 396 -3.53 34.69 -11.46
CA PHE A 396 -2.25 35.38 -11.28
C PHE A 396 -1.08 34.68 -11.97
N ARG A 397 -1.06 33.34 -11.99
CA ARG A 397 0.01 32.57 -12.64
C ARG A 397 -0.02 32.72 -14.17
N ASP A 398 -1.19 32.56 -14.78
CA ASP A 398 -1.32 32.48 -16.24
C ASP A 398 -1.33 33.87 -16.92
N THR A 399 -1.70 34.94 -16.20
CA THR A 399 -1.62 36.32 -16.72
C THR A 399 -0.23 36.96 -16.63
N LYS A 400 0.78 36.26 -16.07
CA LYS A 400 2.16 36.74 -15.90
C LYS A 400 2.31 38.13 -15.26
N ASN A 401 1.30 38.63 -14.55
CA ASN A 401 1.21 40.01 -14.07
C ASN A 401 1.23 41.11 -15.16
N ASP A 402 0.90 40.80 -16.42
CA ASP A 402 1.00 41.80 -17.52
C ASP A 402 -0.03 42.95 -17.39
N ARG A 403 -1.04 42.82 -16.53
CA ARG A 403 -2.09 43.85 -16.36
C ARG A 403 -1.95 44.75 -15.14
N GLY A 404 -0.89 44.60 -14.34
CA GLY A 404 -0.70 45.44 -13.14
C GLY A 404 -1.81 45.18 -12.13
N VAL A 405 -1.62 44.13 -11.33
CA VAL A 405 -2.49 43.82 -10.19
C VAL A 405 -2.49 45.01 -9.23
N THR A 406 -3.67 45.44 -8.77
CA THR A 406 -3.77 46.54 -7.82
C THR A 406 -3.48 46.08 -6.40
N VAL A 407 -3.01 46.99 -5.55
CA VAL A 407 -2.66 46.70 -4.13
C VAL A 407 -3.87 46.14 -3.36
N GLU A 408 -5.07 46.64 -3.67
CA GLU A 408 -6.33 46.22 -3.04
C GLU A 408 -6.71 44.76 -3.35
N GLU A 409 -6.44 44.28 -4.57
CA GLU A 409 -6.69 42.88 -4.98
C GLU A 409 -5.74 41.90 -4.27
N ILE A 410 -4.55 42.36 -3.86
CA ILE A 410 -3.57 41.56 -3.12
C ILE A 410 -3.91 41.56 -1.63
N GLU A 411 -4.36 42.68 -1.06
CA GLU A 411 -4.77 42.78 0.35
C GLU A 411 -5.94 41.84 0.66
N GLU A 412 -6.94 41.77 -0.23
CA GLU A 412 -8.09 40.85 -0.09
C GLU A 412 -7.67 39.36 -0.13
N PHE A 413 -6.59 39.04 -0.85
CA PHE A 413 -6.02 37.69 -0.93
C PHE A 413 -5.19 37.32 0.32
N VAL A 414 -4.43 38.29 0.84
CA VAL A 414 -3.53 38.16 1.99
C VAL A 414 -4.34 37.95 3.29
N ASP A 415 -5.49 38.56 3.48
CA ASP A 415 -6.25 38.40 4.74
C ASP A 415 -6.89 37.00 4.94
N SER A 416 -6.88 36.15 3.92
CA SER A 416 -7.71 34.93 3.89
C SER A 416 -7.03 33.59 4.25
N ASN A 417 -5.69 33.44 4.21
CA ASN A 417 -4.93 32.32 4.81
C ASN A 417 -3.40 32.57 4.77
N LEU A 418 -2.62 31.97 5.67
CA LEU A 418 -1.15 32.03 5.72
C LEU A 418 -0.49 31.27 4.55
N PHE A 419 -1.14 30.21 4.04
CA PHE A 419 -0.66 29.41 2.90
C PHE A 419 -0.61 30.23 1.59
N SER A 420 -1.53 31.18 1.43
CA SER A 420 -1.66 32.07 0.28
C SER A 420 -0.56 33.14 0.23
N LYS A 421 -0.01 33.54 1.38
CA LYS A 421 1.05 34.56 1.50
C LYS A 421 2.43 34.06 1.06
N GLU A 422 2.73 32.77 1.31
CA GLU A 422 4.02 32.16 0.95
C GLU A 422 4.18 32.01 -0.57
N HIS A 423 3.15 31.49 -1.25
CA HIS A 423 3.17 31.27 -2.70
C HIS A 423 3.11 32.56 -3.53
N LEU A 424 2.56 33.65 -2.97
CA LEU A 424 2.55 34.95 -3.66
C LEU A 424 3.96 35.55 -3.77
N CYS A 425 4.78 35.40 -2.74
CA CYS A 425 6.13 35.96 -2.69
C CYS A 425 7.12 35.23 -3.62
N GLU A 426 6.89 33.94 -3.90
CA GLU A 426 7.70 33.16 -4.84
C GLU A 426 7.57 33.59 -6.31
N LYS A 427 6.41 34.18 -6.67
CA LYS A 427 6.00 34.31 -8.07
C LYS A 427 5.67 35.75 -8.48
N VAL A 428 5.31 36.62 -7.53
CA VAL A 428 5.30 38.06 -7.75
C VAL A 428 6.75 38.52 -7.79
N ARG A 429 7.24 38.91 -8.97
CA ARG A 429 8.51 39.65 -9.05
C ARG A 429 8.39 40.84 -8.09
N LEU A 430 9.12 40.81 -6.98
CA LEU A 430 9.16 41.85 -5.96
C LEU A 430 9.75 43.12 -6.59
N LYS A 431 8.92 43.85 -7.34
CA LYS A 431 9.26 45.11 -8.01
C LYS A 431 8.67 46.32 -7.30
N ASP A 432 7.77 46.07 -6.35
CA ASP A 432 7.06 47.08 -5.58
C ASP A 432 7.60 47.10 -4.14
N GLU A 433 7.88 48.29 -3.62
CA GLU A 433 8.35 48.52 -2.24
C GLU A 433 7.35 47.98 -1.20
N GLN A 434 6.05 47.99 -1.51
CA GLN A 434 5.01 47.49 -0.61
C GLN A 434 5.02 45.96 -0.53
N ALA A 435 5.25 45.26 -1.65
CA ALA A 435 5.40 43.81 -1.67
C ALA A 435 6.67 43.35 -0.92
N ILE A 436 7.76 44.13 -1.04
CA ILE A 436 9.00 43.92 -0.28
C ILE A 436 8.75 44.08 1.22
N ALA A 437 8.00 45.11 1.64
CA ALA A 437 7.68 45.35 3.04
C ALA A 437 6.86 44.19 3.64
N TRP A 438 5.90 43.64 2.89
CA TRP A 438 5.11 42.48 3.33
C TRP A 438 5.94 41.21 3.46
N ALA A 439 6.80 40.91 2.50
CA ALA A 439 7.70 39.75 2.56
C ALA A 439 8.64 39.84 3.79
N LYS A 440 9.14 41.04 4.12
CA LYS A 440 9.92 41.28 5.36
C LYS A 440 9.08 41.11 6.63
N ALA A 441 7.82 41.53 6.64
CA ALA A 441 6.92 41.36 7.78
C ALA A 441 6.58 39.88 8.04
N LEU A 442 6.41 39.10 6.97
CA LEU A 442 6.18 37.65 7.05
C LEU A 442 7.33 36.90 7.71
N LEU A 443 8.58 37.26 7.41
CA LEU A 443 9.77 36.70 8.06
C LEU A 443 9.81 37.00 9.57
N LYS A 444 9.24 38.14 10.00
CA LYS A 444 9.25 38.59 11.41
C LYS A 444 8.08 38.04 12.24
N THR A 445 7.16 37.29 11.65
CA THR A 445 5.97 36.79 12.35
C THR A 445 6.28 35.48 13.11
N PRO A 446 6.20 35.42 14.45
CA PRO A 446 6.41 34.19 15.21
C PRO A 446 5.29 33.19 14.93
N ARG A 447 5.61 31.99 14.44
CA ARG A 447 4.58 31.01 14.03
C ARG A 447 4.08 30.15 15.19
N ILE A 448 2.76 30.10 15.31
CA ILE A 448 2.00 29.08 16.06
C ILE A 448 2.20 27.73 15.34
N GLU A 449 2.62 26.71 16.08
CA GLU A 449 2.95 25.36 15.63
C GLU A 449 1.79 24.71 14.85
N LEU A 450 1.92 24.61 13.53
CA LEU A 450 1.05 23.77 12.69
C LEU A 450 1.64 22.36 12.60
N LYS A 451 0.99 21.44 13.31
CA LYS A 451 1.38 20.04 13.59
C LYS A 451 1.52 19.09 12.38
N TYR A 452 1.51 19.56 11.14
CA TYR A 452 1.34 18.69 9.95
C TYR A 452 2.18 19.07 8.71
N SER A 453 3.35 19.70 8.85
CA SER A 453 4.25 19.86 7.71
C SER A 453 5.71 19.59 8.02
N GLU A 454 6.39 19.00 7.05
CA GLU A 454 7.85 19.01 6.91
C GLU A 454 8.43 20.39 7.27
N SER A 455 9.62 20.38 7.87
CA SER A 455 10.21 21.45 8.68
C SER A 455 9.89 22.87 8.18
N THR A 456 9.61 23.77 9.12
CA THR A 456 9.34 25.20 8.93
C THR A 456 10.37 25.90 8.02
N LYS A 457 11.59 25.33 7.90
CA LYS A 457 12.67 25.84 7.05
C LYS A 457 12.50 25.57 5.55
N CYS A 458 11.91 24.44 5.14
CA CYS A 458 11.66 24.17 3.72
C CYS A 458 10.69 25.19 3.10
N ARG A 459 9.85 25.84 3.92
CA ARG A 459 8.83 26.81 3.47
C ARG A 459 9.31 28.26 3.38
N ASN A 460 10.32 28.65 4.16
CA ASN A 460 10.84 30.03 4.13
C ASN A 460 11.94 30.25 3.07
N ALA A 461 12.59 29.17 2.60
CA ALA A 461 13.68 29.24 1.63
C ALA A 461 13.32 30.01 0.34
N PRO A 462 12.12 29.82 -0.24
CA PRO A 462 11.75 30.51 -1.47
C PRO A 462 11.47 32.01 -1.27
N ILE A 463 10.92 32.42 -0.12
CA ILE A 463 10.72 33.83 0.24
C ILE A 463 12.07 34.53 0.44
N LEU A 464 12.99 33.89 1.16
CA LEU A 464 14.36 34.40 1.37
C LEU A 464 15.12 34.54 0.06
N PHE A 465 14.98 33.57 -0.85
CA PHE A 465 15.56 33.63 -2.19
C PHE A 465 15.01 34.79 -3.01
N ALA A 466 13.68 34.98 -3.04
CA ALA A 466 13.04 36.08 -3.75
C ALA A 466 13.45 37.46 -3.18
N LEU A 467 13.50 37.59 -1.85
CA LEU A 467 13.96 38.81 -1.18
C LEU A 467 15.44 39.10 -1.46
N TYR A 468 16.31 38.09 -1.48
CA TYR A 468 17.72 38.26 -1.82
C TYR A 468 17.92 38.66 -3.29
N GLN A 469 17.14 38.11 -4.22
CA GLN A 469 17.18 38.54 -5.62
C GLN A 469 16.76 40.01 -5.80
N ALA A 470 15.76 40.46 -5.04
CA ALA A 470 15.29 41.84 -5.08
C ALA A 470 16.22 42.82 -4.33
N LEU A 471 16.78 42.38 -3.20
CA LEU A 471 17.56 43.18 -2.25
C LEU A 471 18.82 42.43 -1.77
N PRO A 472 19.83 42.21 -2.64
CA PRO A 472 20.97 41.35 -2.33
C PRO A 472 21.93 41.91 -1.26
N THR A 473 21.79 43.20 -0.91
CA THR A 473 22.65 43.90 0.05
C THR A 473 21.91 44.33 1.32
N ASP A 474 20.64 43.97 1.45
CA ASP A 474 19.82 44.36 2.59
C ASP A 474 20.19 43.57 3.85
N ALA A 475 20.59 44.28 4.90
CA ALA A 475 21.14 43.68 6.11
C ALA A 475 20.13 42.78 6.85
N ASP A 476 18.84 43.11 6.82
CA ASP A 476 17.79 42.30 7.46
C ASP A 476 17.61 40.97 6.71
N VAL A 477 17.63 41.00 5.37
CA VAL A 477 17.50 39.80 4.53
C VAL A 477 18.73 38.89 4.70
N LEU A 478 19.94 39.46 4.68
CA LEU A 478 21.18 38.70 4.86
C LEU A 478 21.27 38.05 6.25
N ALA A 479 20.89 38.77 7.31
CA ALA A 479 20.89 38.23 8.67
C ALA A 479 19.91 37.06 8.83
N GLU A 480 18.76 37.09 8.16
CA GLU A 480 17.78 36.01 8.21
C GLU A 480 18.22 34.79 7.40
N ILE A 481 18.94 34.99 6.28
CA ILE A 481 19.57 33.91 5.52
C ILE A 481 20.66 33.22 6.35
N GLU A 482 21.49 33.97 7.08
CA GLU A 482 22.52 33.38 7.96
C GLU A 482 21.89 32.57 9.10
N ARG A 483 20.86 33.08 9.78
CA ARG A 483 20.10 32.30 10.77
C ARG A 483 19.50 31.02 10.19
N TRP A 484 19.04 31.08 8.94
CA TRP A 484 18.46 29.93 8.25
C TRP A 484 19.52 28.87 7.94
N PHE A 485 20.76 29.25 7.62
CA PHE A 485 21.88 28.32 7.43
C PHE A 485 22.39 27.69 8.73
N ASP A 486 22.36 28.42 9.85
CA ASP A 486 23.01 28.02 11.12
C ASP A 486 22.16 27.11 12.03
N SER A 487 20.96 26.72 11.62
CA SER A 487 20.03 25.97 12.49
C SER A 487 20.07 24.44 12.25
N GLU A 488 20.22 23.66 13.34
CA GLU A 488 20.55 22.21 13.38
C GLU A 488 19.52 21.21 12.77
N GLU A 489 18.46 21.70 12.14
CA GLU A 489 17.26 20.91 11.86
C GLU A 489 17.09 20.76 10.33
N SER A 490 16.84 19.53 9.85
CA SER A 490 17.10 19.10 8.45
C SER A 490 16.42 19.98 7.39
N VAL A 491 17.22 20.53 6.48
CA VAL A 491 16.79 21.29 5.31
C VAL A 491 16.86 20.39 4.08
N CYS A 492 15.89 20.48 3.16
CA CYS A 492 15.94 19.76 1.90
C CYS A 492 17.18 20.18 1.07
N ASP A 493 17.94 19.21 0.57
CA ASP A 493 19.19 19.42 -0.17
C ASP A 493 19.01 20.32 -1.41
N GLU A 494 17.85 20.28 -2.07
CA GLU A 494 17.55 21.13 -3.25
C GLU A 494 17.48 22.62 -2.91
N HIS A 495 16.89 22.98 -1.76
CA HIS A 495 16.77 24.38 -1.34
C HIS A 495 18.10 24.94 -0.81
N LEU A 496 18.92 24.09 -0.18
CA LEU A 496 20.28 24.41 0.20
C LEU A 496 21.15 24.73 -1.03
N ASP A 497 21.07 23.91 -2.08
CA ASP A 497 21.83 24.11 -3.31
C ASP A 497 21.39 25.37 -4.07
N MET A 498 20.09 25.66 -4.10
CA MET A 498 19.53 26.89 -4.68
C MET A 498 20.05 28.16 -3.98
N MET A 499 20.03 28.19 -2.65
CA MET A 499 20.49 29.35 -1.86
C MET A 499 22.01 29.51 -1.91
N ARG A 500 22.77 28.41 -1.87
CA ARG A 500 24.23 28.39 -2.06
C ARG A 500 24.64 29.03 -3.39
N LYS A 501 24.01 28.59 -4.49
CA LYS A 501 24.19 29.18 -5.82
C LYS A 501 23.84 30.67 -5.87
N ALA A 502 22.83 31.12 -5.14
CA ALA A 502 22.41 32.53 -5.12
C ALA A 502 23.42 33.43 -4.38
N VAL A 503 23.91 32.98 -3.23
CA VAL A 503 24.77 33.78 -2.34
C VAL A 503 26.27 33.59 -2.67
N GLY A 504 26.61 32.67 -3.57
CA GLY A 504 27.98 32.43 -4.02
C GLY A 504 28.84 31.70 -2.98
N ARG A 505 28.20 30.83 -2.17
CA ARG A 505 28.83 29.89 -1.22
C ARG A 505 28.48 28.47 -1.65
#